data_AF-A0A6N7YWB5-F1
#
_entry.id   AF-A0A6N7YWB5-F1
#
_cell.length_a   1.000
_cell.length_b   1.000
_cell.length_c   1.000
_cell.angle_alpha   90.00
_cell.angle_beta   90.00
_cell.angle_gamma   90.00
#
_symmetry.space_group_name_H-M   'P 1'
#
loop_
_entity.id
_entity.type
_entity.pdbx_description
1 polymer ?
#
loop_
_entity_poly.entity_id
_entity_poly.type
_entity_poly.pdbx_seq_one_letter_code
_entity_poly.pdbx_strand_id
1 'polypeptide(L)'
;MTRRGLVAALALGAVLAGCAGGTPSPDLFVVERSGTNPGAQLRLRVTDGGFVSCNGGPERAISSDQLIDARDIVRDLNDDDREDTPGLLRTRPSLPPRPGSQLRYVVRAEDGSARFADNAADAPEAYLKLAALVRALAKGPCGLPR
;
A
#
# COMPACT_ATOMS: atom_id res chain seq x y z
N MET A 1 -4.52 77.95 -1.68
CA MET A 1 -4.07 77.38 -2.97
C MET A 1 -4.29 75.87 -2.91
N THR A 2 -5.50 75.37 -3.25
CA THR A 2 -5.88 74.72 -4.53
C THR A 2 -5.15 73.41 -4.88
N ARG A 3 -5.89 72.31 -4.66
CA ARG A 3 -5.92 70.93 -5.24
C ARG A 3 -4.96 70.55 -6.38
N ARG A 4 -4.49 69.28 -6.34
CA ARG A 4 -4.36 68.25 -7.42
C ARG A 4 -3.61 67.05 -6.80
N GLY A 5 -4.08 65.81 -6.69
CA GLY A 5 -5.10 65.05 -7.41
C GLY A 5 -4.45 64.17 -8.47
N LEU A 6 -4.20 62.87 -8.20
CA LEU A 6 -4.45 61.76 -9.13
C LEU A 6 -4.15 60.38 -8.53
N VAL A 7 -5.16 59.53 -8.67
CA VAL A 7 -5.26 58.10 -8.37
C VAL A 7 -4.73 57.29 -9.56
N ALA A 8 -3.98 56.21 -9.35
CA ALA A 8 -3.85 55.07 -10.28
C ALA A 8 -3.04 53.95 -9.61
N ALA A 9 -3.32 52.66 -9.74
CA ALA A 9 -4.49 51.88 -10.13
C ALA A 9 -4.15 50.44 -9.69
N LEU A 10 -5.18 49.68 -9.27
CA LEU A 10 -5.08 48.28 -8.89
C LEU A 10 -4.69 47.39 -10.07
N ALA A 11 -3.85 46.38 -9.80
CA ALA A 11 -3.89 45.09 -10.49
C ALA A 11 -3.33 43.99 -9.58
N LEU A 12 -4.15 43.58 -8.60
CA LEU A 12 -3.89 42.40 -7.78
C LEU A 12 -4.31 41.17 -8.61
N GLY A 13 -3.40 40.65 -9.43
CA GLY A 13 -3.57 39.39 -10.14
C GLY A 13 -3.41 38.22 -9.17
N ALA A 14 -4.46 37.90 -8.40
CA ALA A 14 -4.51 36.68 -7.62
C ALA A 14 -4.70 35.49 -8.57
N VAL A 15 -3.59 34.88 -9.01
CA VAL A 15 -3.61 33.59 -9.68
C VAL A 15 -4.00 32.54 -8.64
N LEU A 16 -5.30 32.29 -8.51
CA LEU A 16 -5.81 31.10 -7.86
C LEU A 16 -5.48 29.91 -8.78
N ALA A 17 -4.24 29.43 -8.68
CA ALA A 17 -3.91 28.07 -9.08
C ALA A 17 -4.70 27.16 -8.13
N GLY A 18 -5.95 26.87 -8.50
CA GLY A 18 -6.70 25.78 -7.92
C GLY A 18 -5.91 24.51 -8.21
N CYS A 19 -5.12 24.06 -7.25
CA CYS A 19 -4.53 22.74 -7.24
C CYS A 19 -5.68 21.74 -7.18
N ALA A 20 -6.27 21.40 -8.33
CA ALA A 20 -7.09 20.22 -8.52
C ALA A 20 -6.21 18.94 -8.58
N GLY A 21 -5.09 18.95 -7.86
CA GLY A 21 -4.23 17.80 -7.63
C GLY A 21 -4.44 17.40 -6.19
N GLY A 22 -5.39 16.49 -5.94
CA GLY A 22 -5.55 15.88 -4.63
C GLY A 22 -4.21 15.31 -4.17
N THR A 23 -3.86 15.53 -2.90
CA THR A 23 -2.65 14.96 -2.32
C THR A 23 -2.70 13.45 -2.49
N PRO A 24 -1.60 12.81 -2.95
CA PRO A 24 -1.55 11.35 -3.03
C PRO A 24 -1.91 10.75 -1.67
N SER A 25 -2.83 9.79 -1.67
CA SER A 25 -3.17 9.05 -0.46
C SER A 25 -1.95 8.25 0.01
N PRO A 26 -1.69 8.14 1.32
CA PRO A 26 -0.56 7.37 1.82
C PRO A 26 -0.64 5.90 1.42
N ASP A 27 0.53 5.27 1.29
CA ASP A 27 0.63 3.82 1.09
C ASP A 27 0.25 3.10 2.37
N LEU A 28 -0.62 2.08 2.29
CA LEU A 28 -0.81 1.13 3.38
C LEU A 28 0.41 0.20 3.47
N PHE A 29 0.77 -0.40 2.34
CA PHE A 29 1.94 -1.25 2.23
C PHE A 29 2.37 -1.49 0.78
N VAL A 30 3.61 -1.95 0.63
CA VAL A 30 4.17 -2.49 -0.60
C VAL A 30 4.55 -3.95 -0.39
N VAL A 31 4.11 -4.82 -1.30
CA VAL A 31 4.49 -6.24 -1.33
C VAL A 31 5.27 -6.56 -2.58
N GLU A 32 6.41 -7.20 -2.42
CA GLU A 32 7.12 -7.91 -3.48
C GLU A 32 6.88 -9.40 -3.32
N ARG A 33 6.31 -10.03 -4.35
CA ARG A 33 6.14 -11.48 -4.47
C ARG A 33 7.10 -12.01 -5.51
N SER A 34 7.75 -13.13 -5.21
CA SER A 34 8.63 -13.85 -6.12
C SER A 34 8.36 -15.35 -6.07
N GLY A 35 8.80 -16.08 -7.10
CA GLY A 35 8.65 -17.52 -7.23
C GLY A 35 9.08 -17.99 -8.62
N THR A 36 9.05 -19.30 -8.84
CA THR A 36 9.55 -19.95 -10.07
C THR A 36 8.49 -20.09 -11.17
N ASN A 37 7.25 -19.76 -10.85
CA ASN A 37 6.08 -19.96 -11.70
C ASN A 37 5.76 -18.73 -12.57
N PRO A 38 5.15 -18.90 -13.77
CA PRO A 38 4.62 -17.78 -14.56
C PRO A 38 3.65 -16.90 -13.74
N GLY A 39 3.88 -15.59 -13.72
CA GLY A 39 3.10 -14.63 -12.93
C GLY A 39 3.46 -14.58 -11.43
N ALA A 40 4.48 -15.30 -10.97
CA ALA A 40 4.90 -15.27 -9.57
C ALA A 40 5.54 -13.93 -9.19
N GLN A 41 6.29 -13.30 -10.10
CA GLN A 41 6.89 -11.98 -9.89
C GLN A 41 5.83 -10.89 -9.92
N LEU A 42 5.73 -10.16 -8.82
CA LEU A 42 4.79 -9.06 -8.67
C LEU A 42 5.35 -8.07 -7.64
N ARG A 43 5.36 -6.78 -7.98
CA ARG A 43 5.43 -5.68 -7.01
C ARG A 43 4.07 -5.02 -6.92
N LEU A 44 3.49 -4.95 -5.74
CA LEU A 44 2.15 -4.44 -5.51
C LEU A 44 2.23 -3.34 -4.46
N ARG A 45 1.67 -2.16 -4.77
CA ARG A 45 1.54 -1.03 -3.84
C ARG A 45 0.05 -0.78 -3.61
N VAL A 46 -0.40 -0.83 -2.36
CA VAL A 46 -1.78 -0.49 -1.98
C VAL A 46 -1.79 0.83 -1.25
N THR A 47 -2.68 1.74 -1.64
CA THR A 47 -2.87 3.03 -0.97
C THR A 47 -4.13 3.02 -0.11
N ASP A 48 -4.16 3.88 0.91
CA ASP A 48 -5.32 4.05 1.78
C ASP A 48 -6.53 4.65 1.01
N GLY A 49 -6.29 5.21 -0.17
CA GLY A 49 -7.29 5.75 -1.06
C GLY A 49 -8.06 4.69 -1.86
N GLY A 50 -7.78 3.40 -1.67
CA GLY A 50 -8.46 2.34 -2.40
C GLY A 50 -7.90 2.10 -3.79
N PHE A 51 -6.60 2.31 -3.99
CA PHE A 51 -5.92 2.04 -5.25
C PHE A 51 -4.81 1.02 -5.09
N VAL A 52 -4.57 0.28 -6.17
CA VAL A 52 -3.42 -0.61 -6.32
C VAL A 52 -2.62 -0.26 -7.56
N SER A 53 -1.30 -0.16 -7.41
CA SER A 53 -0.34 -0.16 -8.53
C SER A 53 0.36 -1.51 -8.58
N CYS A 54 0.44 -2.10 -9.78
CA CYS A 54 1.11 -3.38 -9.98
C CYS A 54 2.29 -3.20 -10.94
N ASN A 55 3.46 -3.69 -10.54
CA ASN A 55 4.73 -3.60 -11.25
C ASN A 55 5.11 -2.17 -11.67
N GLY A 56 4.73 -1.16 -10.88
CA GLY A 56 4.95 0.26 -11.18
C GLY A 56 4.02 0.83 -12.27
N GLY A 57 3.00 0.07 -12.68
CA GLY A 57 1.98 0.53 -13.61
C GLY A 57 0.99 1.54 -13.01
N PRO A 58 -0.02 1.95 -13.79
CA PRO A 58 -1.03 2.90 -13.33
C PRO A 58 -1.84 2.35 -12.15
N GLU A 59 -2.35 3.26 -11.34
CA GLU A 59 -3.25 2.94 -10.25
C GLU A 59 -4.59 2.47 -10.77
N ARG A 60 -5.12 1.43 -10.11
CA ARG A 60 -6.42 0.84 -10.39
C ARG A 60 -7.21 0.80 -9.10
N ALA A 61 -8.48 1.16 -9.17
CA ALA A 61 -9.37 1.05 -8.02
C ALA A 61 -9.48 -0.42 -7.58
N ILE A 62 -9.48 -0.63 -6.27
CA ILE A 62 -9.84 -1.92 -5.65
C ILE A 62 -11.26 -1.83 -5.09
N SER A 63 -11.88 -2.99 -4.86
CA SER A 63 -13.20 -3.01 -4.21
C SER A 63 -13.12 -2.52 -2.76
N SER A 64 -14.26 -2.08 -2.22
CA SER A 64 -14.36 -1.68 -0.81
C SER A 64 -13.94 -2.81 0.13
N ASP A 65 -14.35 -4.05 -0.15
CA ASP A 65 -13.96 -5.23 0.63
C ASP A 65 -12.44 -5.43 0.63
N GLN A 66 -11.77 -5.29 -0.52
CA GLN A 66 -10.31 -5.38 -0.62
C GLN A 66 -9.59 -4.26 0.13
N LEU A 67 -10.15 -3.05 0.17
CA LEU A 67 -9.59 -1.94 0.94
C LEU A 67 -9.76 -2.18 2.45
N ILE A 68 -10.91 -2.71 2.88
CA ILE A 68 -11.14 -3.11 4.26
C ILE A 68 -10.14 -4.18 4.66
N ASP A 69 -10.01 -5.25 3.87
CA ASP A 69 -9.01 -6.30 4.08
C ASP A 69 -7.59 -5.73 4.20
N ALA A 70 -7.21 -4.80 3.30
CA ALA A 70 -5.89 -4.18 3.33
C ALA A 70 -5.64 -3.38 4.61
N ARG A 71 -6.65 -2.63 5.08
CA ARG A 71 -6.56 -1.83 6.31
C ARG A 71 -6.50 -2.71 7.55
N ASP A 72 -7.27 -3.80 7.56
CA ASP A 72 -7.25 -4.75 8.67
C ASP A 72 -5.88 -5.45 8.75
N ILE A 73 -5.37 -5.91 7.60
CA ILE A 73 -4.05 -6.52 7.51
C ILE A 73 -2.95 -5.54 7.97
N VAL A 74 -2.96 -4.27 7.55
CA VAL A 74 -1.90 -3.35 7.93
C VAL A 74 -1.92 -3.04 9.43
N ARG A 75 -3.11 -3.00 10.06
CA ARG A 75 -3.23 -2.87 11.52
C ARG A 75 -2.61 -4.07 12.22
N ASP A 76 -2.95 -5.30 11.83
CA ASP A 76 -2.34 -6.51 12.41
C ASP A 76 -0.82 -6.59 12.19
N LEU A 77 -0.31 -5.97 11.12
CA LEU A 77 1.12 -5.95 10.81
C LEU A 77 1.89 -4.93 11.66
N ASN A 78 1.34 -3.73 11.83
CA ASN A 78 1.97 -2.63 12.57
C ASN A 78 1.76 -2.76 14.08
N ASP A 79 0.53 -3.07 14.47
CA ASP A 79 0.05 -3.09 15.85
C ASP A 79 -0.27 -4.52 16.31
N ASP A 80 -0.30 -4.71 17.62
CA ASP A 80 -1.01 -5.83 18.27
C ASP A 80 -2.21 -5.19 18.99
N ASP A 81 -3.39 -5.81 18.93
CA ASP A 81 -4.62 -5.30 19.57
C ASP A 81 -4.50 -5.12 21.10
N ARG A 82 -3.39 -5.57 21.70
CA ARG A 82 -3.04 -5.33 23.10
C ARG A 82 -2.14 -4.09 23.21
N GLU A 83 -2.59 -3.09 23.99
CA GLU A 83 -1.75 -1.95 24.41
C GLU A 83 -0.35 -2.43 24.83
N ASP A 84 0.69 -1.76 24.31
CA ASP A 84 2.12 -2.00 24.55
C ASP A 84 2.77 -3.25 23.90
N THR A 85 2.08 -3.99 23.03
CA THR A 85 2.72 -5.09 22.28
C THR A 85 3.10 -4.66 20.85
N PRO A 86 4.38 -4.80 20.42
CA PRO A 86 4.78 -4.46 19.06
C PRO A 86 4.12 -5.40 18.03
N GLY A 87 3.66 -4.89 16.88
CA GLY A 87 3.04 -5.71 15.85
C GLY A 87 3.98 -6.67 15.12
N LEU A 88 3.41 -7.42 14.17
CA LEU A 88 4.08 -8.55 13.51
C LEU A 88 5.33 -8.18 12.71
N LEU A 89 5.42 -6.95 12.18
CA LEU A 89 6.62 -6.50 11.45
C LEU A 89 7.84 -6.38 12.37
N ARG A 90 7.62 -6.15 13.67
CA ARG A 90 8.69 -6.04 14.67
C ARG A 90 8.93 -7.37 15.38
N THR A 91 7.87 -8.13 15.66
CA THR A 91 7.98 -9.39 16.43
C THR A 91 8.25 -10.62 15.56
N ARG A 92 7.78 -10.64 14.30
CA ARG A 92 7.99 -11.75 13.34
C ARG A 92 8.43 -11.25 11.96
N PRO A 93 9.58 -10.58 11.84
CA PRO A 93 10.07 -10.00 10.58
C PRO A 93 10.54 -11.03 9.54
N SER A 94 10.70 -12.30 9.94
CA SER A 94 11.19 -13.35 9.05
C SER A 94 10.55 -14.69 9.36
N LEU A 95 9.89 -15.28 8.37
CA LEU A 95 9.26 -16.59 8.42
C LEU A 95 9.81 -17.44 7.26
N PRO A 96 10.77 -18.34 7.52
CA PRO A 96 11.47 -19.05 6.46
C PRO A 96 10.55 -20.03 5.70
N PRO A 97 10.90 -20.34 4.45
CA PRO A 97 10.20 -21.34 3.64
C PRO A 97 10.36 -22.74 4.24
N ARG A 98 9.39 -23.60 3.98
CA ARG A 98 9.54 -25.05 4.13
C ARG A 98 9.76 -25.71 2.77
N PRO A 99 10.27 -26.96 2.73
CA PRO A 99 10.33 -27.73 1.50
C PRO A 99 9.00 -27.69 0.74
N GLY A 100 9.05 -27.45 -0.57
CA GLY A 100 7.86 -27.28 -1.41
C GLY A 100 7.26 -25.88 -1.46
N SER A 101 7.89 -24.86 -0.85
CA SER A 101 7.48 -23.45 -1.00
C SER A 101 7.56 -23.02 -2.46
N GLN A 102 6.53 -22.35 -2.96
CA GLN A 102 6.48 -21.85 -4.33
C GLN A 102 6.61 -20.34 -4.41
N LEU A 103 6.19 -19.62 -3.36
CA LEU A 103 6.13 -18.18 -3.32
C LEU A 103 6.81 -17.62 -2.08
N ARG A 104 7.48 -16.48 -2.28
CA ARG A 104 8.09 -15.68 -1.22
C ARG A 104 7.59 -14.26 -1.33
N TYR A 105 7.41 -13.65 -0.17
CA TYR A 105 6.85 -12.32 -0.02
C TYR A 105 7.81 -11.47 0.81
N VAL A 106 7.94 -10.20 0.41
CA VAL A 106 8.54 -9.14 1.20
C VAL A 106 7.49 -8.05 1.32
N VAL A 107 7.00 -7.80 2.52
CA VAL A 107 6.07 -6.71 2.81
C VAL A 107 6.82 -5.57 3.49
N ARG A 108 6.51 -4.33 3.10
CA ARG A 108 6.95 -3.11 3.76
C ARG A 108 5.72 -2.26 4.08
N ALA A 109 5.60 -1.85 5.32
CA ALA A 109 4.58 -0.91 5.79
C ALA A 109 5.26 0.13 6.71
N GLU A 110 4.47 0.99 7.34
CA GLU A 110 4.96 2.07 8.20
C GLU A 110 5.94 1.59 9.27
N ASP A 111 5.59 0.52 9.99
CA ASP A 111 6.38 0.05 11.14
C ASP A 111 7.55 -0.88 10.81
N GLY A 112 7.79 -1.14 9.53
CA GLY A 112 8.96 -1.87 9.07
C GLY A 112 8.68 -2.82 7.92
N SER A 113 9.34 -3.96 7.95
CA SER A 113 9.25 -4.93 6.87
C SER A 113 9.37 -6.36 7.36
N ALA A 114 8.67 -7.27 6.70
CA ALA A 114 8.76 -8.69 6.97
C ALA A 114 8.94 -9.50 5.69
N ARG A 115 9.56 -10.67 5.85
CA ARG A 115 9.78 -11.65 4.80
C ARG A 115 9.11 -12.95 5.20
N PHE A 116 8.28 -13.50 4.34
CA PHE A 116 7.61 -14.77 4.62
C PHE A 116 7.39 -15.60 3.36
N ALA A 117 7.18 -16.89 3.56
CA ALA A 117 6.89 -17.84 2.49
C ALA A 117 5.42 -18.29 2.55
N ASP A 118 4.88 -18.72 1.41
CA ASP A 118 3.53 -19.28 1.28
C ASP A 118 3.24 -20.48 2.18
N ASN A 119 4.28 -21.21 2.58
CA ASN A 119 4.17 -22.39 3.42
C ASN A 119 4.95 -22.27 4.73
N ALA A 120 5.28 -21.06 5.19
CA ALA A 120 6.01 -20.90 6.44
C ALA A 120 5.32 -21.61 7.62
N ALA A 121 6.10 -22.18 8.53
CA ALA A 121 5.56 -22.80 9.74
C ALA A 121 4.96 -21.74 10.66
N ASP A 122 3.84 -22.07 11.30
CA ASP A 122 3.18 -21.25 12.33
C ASP A 122 3.00 -19.78 11.92
N ALA A 123 2.72 -19.55 10.64
CA ALA A 123 2.52 -18.22 10.10
C ALA A 123 1.29 -17.56 10.75
N PRO A 124 1.45 -16.37 11.37
CA PRO A 124 0.32 -15.59 11.84
C PRO A 124 -0.73 -15.36 10.76
N GLU A 125 -1.99 -15.27 11.18
CA GLU A 125 -3.13 -15.13 10.28
C GLU A 125 -3.02 -13.94 9.32
N ALA A 126 -2.50 -12.80 9.78
CA ALA A 126 -2.28 -11.62 8.95
C ALA A 126 -1.39 -11.88 7.72
N TYR A 127 -0.34 -12.70 7.85
CA TYR A 127 0.50 -13.06 6.70
C TYR A 127 -0.23 -13.96 5.70
N LEU A 128 -1.11 -14.84 6.18
CA LEU A 128 -1.95 -15.69 5.33
C LEU A 128 -3.01 -14.84 4.60
N LYS A 129 -3.67 -13.92 5.31
CA LYS A 129 -4.59 -12.93 4.73
C LYS A 129 -3.89 -12.06 3.70
N LEU A 130 -2.68 -11.57 3.99
CA LEU A 130 -1.88 -10.79 3.05
C LEU A 130 -1.58 -11.57 1.76
N ALA A 131 -1.14 -12.83 1.88
CA ALA A 131 -0.89 -13.67 0.71
C ALA A 131 -2.17 -13.89 -0.14
N ALA A 132 -3.31 -14.07 0.52
CA ALA A 132 -4.61 -14.21 -0.12
C ALA A 132 -5.05 -12.92 -0.85
N LEU A 133 -4.94 -11.76 -0.20
CA LEU A 133 -5.24 -10.46 -0.79
C LEU A 133 -4.33 -10.17 -1.98
N VAL A 134 -3.02 -10.39 -1.85
CA VAL A 134 -2.05 -10.21 -2.94
C VAL A 134 -2.43 -11.08 -4.14
N ARG A 135 -2.87 -12.32 -3.91
CA ARG A 135 -3.35 -13.21 -4.97
C ARG A 135 -4.64 -12.67 -5.61
N ALA A 136 -5.61 -12.21 -4.82
CA ALA A 136 -6.85 -11.65 -5.33
C ALA A 136 -6.59 -10.41 -6.20
N LEU A 137 -5.74 -9.50 -5.73
CA LEU A 137 -5.35 -8.30 -6.47
C LEU A 137 -4.52 -8.63 -7.72
N ALA A 138 -3.63 -9.61 -7.64
CA ALA A 138 -2.86 -10.10 -8.78
C ALA A 138 -3.79 -10.57 -9.92
N LYS A 139 -4.82 -11.36 -9.59
CA LYS A 139 -5.77 -11.87 -10.59
C LYS A 139 -6.74 -10.82 -11.11
N GLY A 140 -7.28 -10.01 -10.22
CA GLY A 140 -8.30 -9.01 -10.55
C GLY A 140 -7.66 -7.79 -11.19
N PRO A 141 -7.43 -6.70 -10.44
CA PRO A 141 -6.92 -5.46 -11.00
C PRO A 141 -5.61 -5.64 -11.74
N CYS A 142 -4.66 -6.48 -11.29
CA CYS A 142 -3.38 -6.64 -11.99
C CYS A 142 -3.43 -7.51 -13.26
N GLY A 143 -4.50 -8.30 -13.49
CA GLY A 143 -4.66 -9.15 -14.68
C GLY A 143 -3.62 -10.27 -14.84
N LEU A 144 -2.98 -10.70 -13.75
CA LEU A 144 -2.02 -11.80 -13.77
C LEU A 144 -2.74 -13.16 -13.74
N PRO A 145 -2.16 -14.22 -14.35
CA PRO A 145 -2.81 -15.52 -14.45
C PRO A 145 -2.98 -16.26 -13.10
N ARG A 146 -2.38 -15.76 -12.01
CA ARG A 146 -2.30 -16.45 -10.70
C ARG A 146 -2.37 -15.51 -9.50
#